data_AF-A0AAV3ZIH9-F1
#
_entry.id   AF-A0AAV3ZIH9-F1
#
_cell.length_a   1.000
_cell.length_b   1.000
_cell.length_c   1.000
_cell.angle_alpha   90.00
_cell.angle_beta   90.00
_cell.angle_gamma   90.00
#
_symmetry.space_group_name_H-M   'P 1'
#
loop_
_entity.id
_entity.type
_entity.pdbx_description
1 polymer ?
#
loop_
_entity_poly.entity_id
_entity_poly.type
_entity_poly.pdbx_seq_one_letter_code
_entity_poly.pdbx_strand_id
1 'polypeptide(L)'
;MDCPQVPILGSDDEKALKLAMALAFPRAARLTCTRHLKQNFSHTLADKVGFPSQERQRFITQIFGSNGIIAHGTDHMDIAYRLQHMAESTENRSVQKLIELMSPLLVENAKGLERPGLHLASPLWTNNNCESLNHCLKQAFSWRSLKLVELVQKLHSIIKTQHKEVQQAICGVGELVLLMNIRGLVYPKMCGIPTLENNKNDT
;
A
#
# COMPACT_ATOMS: atom_id res chain seq x y z
N MET A 1 -20.06 -21.85 -9.78
CA MET A 1 -19.74 -21.56 -8.37
C MET A 1 -18.36 -20.96 -8.36
N ASP A 2 -18.25 -19.65 -8.12
CA ASP A 2 -16.94 -19.00 -8.05
C ASP A 2 -16.24 -19.47 -6.77
N CYS A 3 -15.04 -20.03 -6.93
CA CYS A 3 -14.21 -20.41 -5.80
C CYS A 3 -13.94 -19.16 -4.96
N PRO A 4 -14.22 -19.15 -3.64
CA PRO A 4 -14.05 -17.96 -2.83
C PRO A 4 -12.59 -17.50 -2.90
N GLN A 5 -12.39 -16.29 -3.42
CA GLN A 5 -11.06 -15.72 -3.54
C GLN A 5 -10.42 -15.60 -2.17
N VAL A 6 -9.22 -16.15 -2.07
CA VAL A 6 -8.46 -16.14 -0.83
C VAL A 6 -8.01 -14.71 -0.55
N PRO A 7 -8.28 -14.15 0.65
CA PRO A 7 -8.05 -12.74 0.92
C PRO A 7 -6.56 -12.37 0.82
N ILE A 8 -6.33 -11.08 0.60
CA ILE A 8 -5.00 -10.49 0.52
C ILE A 8 -4.90 -9.46 1.63
N LEU A 9 -3.89 -9.62 2.48
CA LEU A 9 -3.74 -8.87 3.72
C LEU A 9 -2.47 -8.04 3.66
N GLY A 10 -2.61 -6.73 3.83
CA GLY A 10 -1.50 -5.79 3.86
C GLY A 10 -1.05 -5.46 5.29
N SER A 11 0.25 -5.34 5.53
CA SER A 11 0.82 -4.88 6.81
C SER A 11 2.07 -4.01 6.60
N ASP A 12 2.48 -3.30 7.64
CA ASP A 12 3.70 -2.48 7.75
C ASP A 12 4.92 -3.28 8.27
N ASP A 13 4.89 -4.61 8.14
CA ASP A 13 5.89 -5.55 8.69
C ASP A 13 5.86 -5.70 10.23
N GLU A 14 4.80 -5.24 10.90
CA GLU A 14 4.65 -5.40 12.35
C GLU A 14 4.49 -6.89 12.74
N LYS A 15 5.38 -7.37 13.61
CA LYS A 15 5.57 -8.80 13.87
C LYS A 15 4.33 -9.47 14.46
N ALA A 16 3.63 -8.83 15.41
CA ALA A 16 2.46 -9.44 16.03
C ALA A 16 1.31 -9.53 15.03
N LEU A 17 1.12 -8.49 14.21
CA LEU A 17 0.12 -8.50 13.14
C LEU A 17 0.39 -9.60 12.10
N LYS A 18 1.64 -9.78 11.67
CA LYS A 18 2.01 -10.87 10.74
C LYS A 18 1.69 -12.25 11.30
N LEU A 19 1.96 -12.47 12.58
CA LEU A 19 1.63 -13.72 13.27
C LEU A 19 0.12 -13.91 13.35
N ALA A 20 -0.62 -12.88 13.75
CA ALA A 20 -2.08 -12.92 13.82
C ALA A 20 -2.72 -13.21 12.45
N MET A 21 -2.25 -12.56 11.38
CA MET A 21 -2.68 -12.82 10.01
C MET A 21 -2.40 -14.26 9.58
N ALA A 22 -1.21 -14.78 9.88
CA ALA A 22 -0.84 -16.16 9.55
C ALA A 22 -1.70 -17.18 10.28
N LEU A 23 -2.03 -16.92 11.55
CA LEU A 23 -2.87 -17.79 12.38
C LEU A 23 -4.34 -17.76 11.93
N ALA A 24 -4.90 -16.56 11.72
CA ALA A 24 -6.30 -16.37 11.38
C ALA A 24 -6.62 -16.69 9.92
N PHE A 25 -5.67 -16.43 9.00
CA PHE A 25 -5.85 -16.56 7.57
C PHE A 25 -4.65 -17.26 6.91
N PRO A 26 -4.41 -18.56 7.19
CA PRO A 26 -3.19 -19.26 6.77
C PRO A 26 -3.00 -19.37 5.25
N ARG A 27 -4.08 -19.18 4.47
CA ARG A 27 -4.03 -19.21 3.00
C ARG A 27 -3.90 -17.81 2.38
N ALA A 28 -4.11 -16.75 3.16
CA ALA A 28 -4.07 -15.38 2.66
C ALA A 28 -2.72 -15.05 2.02
N ALA A 29 -2.74 -14.30 0.92
CA ALA A 29 -1.52 -13.63 0.49
C ALA A 29 -1.26 -12.49 1.45
N ARG A 30 0.02 -12.28 1.78
CA ARG A 30 0.43 -11.22 2.67
C ARG A 30 1.28 -10.25 1.88
N LEU A 31 0.89 -8.99 1.91
CA LEU A 31 1.65 -7.90 1.34
C LEU A 31 2.27 -7.10 2.47
N THR A 32 3.54 -6.80 2.33
CA THR A 32 4.30 -5.96 3.24
C THR A 32 4.51 -4.61 2.59
N CYS A 33 4.25 -3.53 3.31
CA CYS A 33 4.35 -2.17 2.78
C CYS A 33 5.80 -1.90 2.34
N THR A 34 6.01 -1.73 1.04
CA THR A 34 7.36 -1.55 0.47
C THR A 34 8.04 -0.27 0.96
N ARG A 35 7.25 0.76 1.29
CA ARG A 35 7.73 1.98 1.95
C ARG A 35 8.35 1.68 3.31
N HIS A 36 7.69 0.89 4.15
CA HIS A 36 8.19 0.51 5.47
C HIS A 36 9.40 -0.41 5.36
N LEU A 37 9.38 -1.38 4.42
CA LEU A 37 10.57 -2.20 4.13
C LEU A 37 11.78 -1.35 3.74
N LYS A 38 11.59 -0.37 2.84
CA LYS A 38 12.65 0.57 2.44
C LYS A 38 13.19 1.38 3.62
N GLN A 39 12.32 1.87 4.50
CA GLN A 39 12.71 2.62 5.69
C GLN A 39 13.48 1.73 6.68
N ASN A 40 12.96 0.54 6.99
CA ASN A 40 13.60 -0.43 7.87
C ASN A 40 14.98 -0.85 7.34
N PHE A 41 15.09 -1.05 6.03
CA PHE A 41 16.36 -1.35 5.36
C PHE A 41 17.33 -0.17 5.47
N SER A 42 16.89 1.06 5.18
CA SER A 42 17.72 2.27 5.28
C SER A 42 18.23 2.52 6.70
N HIS A 43 17.36 2.41 7.71
CA HIS A 43 17.73 2.55 9.13
C HIS A 43 18.70 1.45 9.55
N THR A 44 18.48 0.21 9.13
CA THR A 44 19.38 -0.89 9.47
C THR A 44 20.79 -0.68 8.88
N LEU A 45 20.88 -0.23 7.62
CA LEU A 45 22.15 0.10 7.01
C LEU A 45 22.87 1.25 7.72
N ALA A 46 22.14 2.27 8.18
CA ALA A 46 22.72 3.39 8.91
C ALA A 46 23.16 2.99 10.32
N ASP A 47 22.23 2.46 11.12
CA ASP A 47 22.38 2.37 12.57
C ASP A 47 23.10 1.08 13.01
N LYS A 48 22.90 -0.02 12.29
CA LYS A 48 23.48 -1.33 12.66
C LYS A 48 24.73 -1.66 11.86
N VAL A 49 24.76 -1.27 10.59
CA VAL A 49 25.90 -1.58 9.70
C VAL A 49 26.88 -0.40 9.62
N GLY A 50 26.42 0.84 9.81
CA GLY A 50 27.28 2.03 9.79
C GLY A 50 27.63 2.53 8.40
N PHE A 51 26.80 2.26 7.39
CA PHE A 51 27.10 2.67 6.01
C PHE A 51 27.02 4.20 5.82
N PRO A 52 27.92 4.78 5.00
CA PRO A 52 27.79 6.15 4.53
C PRO A 52 26.48 6.38 3.77
N SER A 53 25.99 7.63 3.76
CA SER A 53 24.72 7.99 3.09
C SER A 53 24.72 7.66 1.60
N GLN A 54 25.85 7.84 0.92
CA GLN A 54 25.98 7.60 -0.52
C GLN A 54 25.84 6.11 -0.88
N GLU A 55 26.54 5.23 -0.15
CA GLU A 55 26.43 3.79 -0.38
C GLU A 55 25.06 3.25 0.02
N ARG A 56 24.48 3.74 1.13
CA ARG A 56 23.07 3.46 1.49
C ARG A 56 22.13 3.77 0.35
N GLN A 57 22.26 4.96 -0.23
CA GLN A 57 21.41 5.39 -1.32
C GLN A 57 21.59 4.51 -2.56
N ARG A 58 22.80 4.00 -2.82
CA ARG A 58 23.06 3.03 -3.91
C ARG A 58 22.24 1.76 -3.73
N PHE A 59 22.34 1.09 -2.58
CA PHE A 59 21.59 -0.14 -2.30
C PHE A 59 20.08 0.08 -2.32
N ILE A 60 19.61 1.18 -1.71
CA ILE A 60 18.19 1.55 -1.69
C ILE A 60 17.66 1.78 -3.11
N THR A 61 18.42 2.47 -3.95
CA THR A 61 18.00 2.76 -5.34
C THR A 61 18.02 1.50 -6.20
N GLN A 62 19.01 0.62 -6.01
CA GLN A 62 19.08 -0.67 -6.72
C GLN A 62 17.89 -1.58 -6.39
N ILE A 63 17.40 -1.59 -5.15
CA ILE A 63 16.27 -2.44 -4.77
C ILE A 63 14.92 -1.74 -5.02
N PHE A 64 14.75 -0.54 -4.49
CA PHE A 64 13.47 0.18 -4.39
C PHE A 64 13.34 1.40 -5.31
N GLY A 65 14.33 1.68 -6.15
CA GLY A 65 14.27 2.78 -7.11
C GLY A 65 13.21 2.55 -8.18
N SER A 66 12.88 3.60 -8.94
CA SER A 66 12.02 3.49 -10.13
C SER A 66 12.56 2.51 -11.17
N ASN A 67 13.89 2.34 -11.19
CA ASN A 67 14.62 1.35 -12.00
C ASN A 67 15.20 0.20 -11.16
N GLY A 68 14.67 0.01 -9.95
CA GLY A 68 15.15 -1.00 -9.02
C GLY A 68 14.58 -2.39 -9.31
N ILE A 69 15.13 -3.39 -8.63
CA ILE A 69 14.75 -4.80 -8.74
C ILE A 69 13.23 -5.00 -8.57
N ILE A 70 12.61 -4.30 -7.62
CA ILE A 70 11.17 -4.47 -7.35
C ILE A 70 10.29 -3.84 -8.42
N ALA A 71 10.71 -2.72 -9.01
CA ALA A 71 9.93 -2.05 -10.06
C ALA A 71 10.03 -2.76 -11.43
N HIS A 72 11.14 -3.44 -11.70
CA HIS A 72 11.43 -4.07 -13.01
C HIS A 72 11.47 -5.60 -12.97
N GLY A 73 11.16 -6.20 -11.83
CA GLY A 73 11.02 -7.64 -11.72
C GLY A 73 9.83 -8.14 -12.53
N THR A 74 10.03 -9.15 -13.38
CA THR A 74 8.95 -9.72 -14.20
C THR A 74 7.98 -10.57 -13.38
N ASP A 75 8.52 -11.28 -12.41
CA ASP A 75 7.80 -12.18 -11.52
C ASP A 75 8.60 -12.38 -10.22
N HIS A 76 8.04 -13.17 -9.31
CA HIS A 76 8.70 -13.46 -8.04
C HIS A 76 10.04 -14.21 -8.15
N MET A 77 10.26 -15.00 -9.21
CA MET A 77 11.50 -15.74 -9.42
C MET A 77 12.62 -14.83 -9.93
N ASP A 78 12.31 -13.92 -10.86
CA ASP A 78 13.24 -12.89 -11.34
C ASP A 78 13.68 -11.98 -10.18
N ILE A 79 12.73 -11.54 -9.35
CA ILE A 79 13.04 -10.75 -8.14
C ILE A 79 13.95 -11.53 -7.19
N ALA A 80 13.64 -12.79 -6.91
CA ALA A 80 14.46 -13.63 -6.04
C ALA A 80 15.89 -13.78 -6.57
N TYR A 81 16.03 -14.07 -7.86
CA TYR A 81 17.33 -14.23 -8.53
C TYR A 81 18.16 -12.95 -8.46
N ARG A 82 17.58 -11.80 -8.80
CA ARG A 82 18.29 -10.50 -8.78
C ARG A 82 18.71 -10.10 -7.38
N LEU A 83 17.87 -10.34 -6.37
CA LEU A 83 18.22 -10.08 -4.96
C LEU A 83 19.35 -10.99 -4.49
N GLN A 84 19.31 -12.28 -4.85
CA GLN A 84 20.38 -13.21 -4.54
C GLN A 84 21.70 -12.80 -5.21
N HIS A 85 21.69 -12.52 -6.51
CA HIS A 85 22.87 -12.05 -7.24
C HIS A 85 23.44 -10.77 -6.62
N MET A 86 22.58 -9.84 -6.22
CA MET A 86 22.99 -8.62 -5.51
C MET A 86 23.65 -8.93 -4.16
N ALA A 87 23.10 -9.88 -3.39
CA ALA A 87 23.66 -10.32 -2.12
C ALA A 87 25.02 -11.02 -2.28
N GLU A 88 25.22 -11.79 -3.36
CA GLU A 88 26.48 -12.46 -3.68
C GLU A 88 27.54 -11.48 -4.22
N SER A 89 27.11 -10.43 -4.91
CA SER A 89 28.00 -9.41 -5.50
C SER A 89 28.55 -8.39 -4.50
N THR A 90 28.01 -8.33 -3.28
CA THR A 90 28.49 -7.39 -2.26
C THR A 90 29.55 -8.04 -1.39
N GLU A 91 30.68 -7.36 -1.22
CA GLU A 91 31.76 -7.82 -0.32
C GLU A 91 31.37 -7.68 1.17
N ASN A 92 30.32 -6.91 1.47
CA ASN A 92 29.89 -6.66 2.84
C ASN A 92 28.90 -7.72 3.34
N ARG A 93 29.38 -8.62 4.19
CA ARG A 93 28.60 -9.71 4.81
C ARG A 93 27.36 -9.25 5.56
N SER A 94 27.38 -8.07 6.19
CA SER A 94 26.20 -7.54 6.90
C SER A 94 25.12 -7.11 5.92
N VAL A 95 25.50 -6.53 4.78
CA VAL A 95 24.56 -6.19 3.70
C VAL A 95 24.00 -7.45 3.06
N GLN A 96 24.84 -8.43 2.77
CA GLN A 96 24.41 -9.74 2.26
C GLN A 96 23.31 -10.33 3.16
N LYS A 97 23.59 -10.44 4.47
CA LYS A 97 22.62 -10.99 5.44
C LYS A 97 21.34 -10.16 5.53
N LEU A 98 21.43 -8.84 5.37
CA LEU A 98 20.26 -7.96 5.39
C LEU A 98 19.39 -8.15 4.14
N ILE A 99 20.00 -8.30 2.97
CA ILE A 99 19.29 -8.63 1.73
C ILE A 99 18.61 -9.99 1.89
N GLU A 100 19.33 -11.02 2.33
CA GLU A 100 18.79 -12.36 2.59
C GLU A 100 17.59 -12.36 3.55
N LEU A 101 17.63 -11.52 4.61
CA LEU A 101 16.52 -11.39 5.56
C LEU A 101 15.27 -10.77 4.92
N MET A 102 15.46 -9.79 4.02
CA MET A 102 14.38 -9.03 3.40
C MET A 102 13.81 -9.70 2.15
N SER A 103 14.63 -10.46 1.42
CA SER A 103 14.25 -11.12 0.16
C SER A 103 12.95 -11.92 0.26
N PRO A 104 12.71 -12.73 1.31
CA PRO A 104 11.45 -13.46 1.45
C PRO A 104 10.21 -12.55 1.45
N LEU A 105 10.30 -11.35 2.04
CA LEU A 105 9.19 -10.39 2.12
C LEU A 105 8.89 -9.77 0.76
N LEU A 106 9.95 -9.42 0.02
CA LEU A 106 9.83 -8.84 -1.32
C LEU A 106 9.33 -9.86 -2.34
N VAL A 107 9.80 -11.11 -2.24
CA VAL A 107 9.32 -12.23 -3.05
C VAL A 107 7.87 -12.59 -2.72
N GLU A 108 7.49 -12.59 -1.44
CA GLU A 108 6.09 -12.81 -1.03
C GLU A 108 5.16 -11.73 -1.57
N ASN A 109 5.60 -10.46 -1.58
CA ASN A 109 4.86 -9.38 -2.22
C ASN A 109 4.62 -9.64 -3.71
N ALA A 110 5.68 -10.00 -4.45
CA ALA A 110 5.59 -10.29 -5.88
C ALA A 110 4.60 -11.45 -6.15
N LYS A 111 4.71 -12.55 -5.40
CA LYS A 111 3.77 -13.67 -5.46
C LYS A 111 2.33 -13.27 -5.14
N GLY A 112 2.14 -12.35 -4.19
CA GLY A 112 0.82 -11.85 -3.82
C GLY A 112 0.15 -11.08 -4.97
N LEU A 113 0.92 -10.37 -5.78
CA LEU A 113 0.44 -9.56 -6.90
C LEU A 113 0.14 -10.37 -8.16
N GLU A 114 0.74 -11.55 -8.30
CA GLU A 114 0.40 -12.52 -9.34
C GLU A 114 -1.01 -13.11 -9.16
N ARG A 115 -1.66 -12.89 -8.01
CA ARG A 115 -3.02 -13.38 -7.76
C ARG A 115 -4.05 -12.67 -8.64
N PRO A 116 -5.09 -13.39 -9.11
CA PRO A 116 -6.20 -12.79 -9.86
C PRO A 116 -6.82 -11.62 -9.09
N GLY A 117 -7.09 -10.52 -9.80
CA GLY A 117 -7.66 -9.29 -9.23
C GLY A 117 -6.63 -8.25 -8.73
N LEU A 118 -5.33 -8.57 -8.71
CA LEU A 118 -4.26 -7.64 -8.34
C LEU A 118 -3.25 -7.34 -9.45
N HIS A 119 -3.50 -7.77 -10.67
CA HIS A 119 -2.61 -7.53 -11.82
C HIS A 119 -2.35 -6.03 -12.13
N LEU A 120 -3.20 -5.13 -11.62
CA LEU A 120 -3.00 -3.67 -11.74
C LEU A 120 -2.28 -3.06 -10.52
N ALA A 121 -2.08 -3.82 -9.45
CA ALA A 121 -1.42 -3.32 -8.26
C ALA A 121 0.10 -3.26 -8.50
N SER A 122 0.70 -2.13 -8.13
CA SER A 122 2.13 -1.91 -8.30
C SER A 122 2.93 -2.88 -7.41
N PRO A 123 4.08 -3.40 -7.90
CA PRO A 123 5.05 -4.11 -7.06
C PRO A 123 5.61 -3.23 -5.93
N LEU A 124 5.47 -1.91 -6.04
CA LEU A 124 5.70 -0.94 -4.98
C LEU A 124 4.44 -0.70 -4.14
N TRP A 125 3.75 -1.79 -3.74
CA TRP A 125 2.55 -1.69 -2.93
C TRP A 125 2.83 -0.95 -1.61
N THR A 126 1.96 -0.03 -1.25
CA THR A 126 2.04 0.72 0.02
C THR A 126 0.73 0.67 0.78
N ASN A 127 0.84 0.68 2.10
CA ASN A 127 -0.29 0.66 3.03
C ASN A 127 -0.78 2.07 3.42
N ASN A 128 -0.34 3.12 2.72
CA ASN A 128 -0.63 4.52 3.08
C ASN A 128 -2.13 4.79 3.24
N ASN A 129 -2.96 4.16 2.42
CA ASN A 129 -4.41 4.34 2.50
C ASN A 129 -4.97 3.80 3.82
N CYS A 130 -4.52 2.62 4.26
CA CYS A 130 -4.95 2.04 5.53
C CYS A 130 -4.36 2.80 6.72
N GLU A 131 -3.14 3.33 6.62
CA GLU A 131 -2.55 4.19 7.66
C GLU A 131 -3.33 5.50 7.83
N SER A 132 -3.70 6.12 6.70
CA SER A 132 -4.54 7.32 6.69
C SER A 132 -5.92 7.03 7.28
N LEU A 133 -6.53 5.91 6.88
CA LEU A 133 -7.79 5.47 7.46
C LEU A 133 -7.65 5.20 8.96
N ASN A 134 -6.61 4.49 9.38
CA ASN A 134 -6.34 4.22 10.79
C ASN A 134 -6.15 5.51 11.58
N HIS A 135 -5.49 6.50 11.02
CA HIS A 135 -5.36 7.82 11.63
C HIS A 135 -6.73 8.49 11.80
N CYS A 136 -7.54 8.54 10.74
CA CYS A 136 -8.91 9.08 10.82
C CYS A 136 -9.77 8.32 11.85
N LEU A 137 -9.67 6.99 11.89
CA LEU A 137 -10.34 6.15 12.88
C LEU A 137 -9.87 6.49 14.30
N LYS A 138 -8.56 6.54 14.54
CA LYS A 138 -7.97 6.87 15.85
C LYS A 138 -8.43 8.25 16.33
N GLN A 139 -8.50 9.24 15.43
CA GLN A 139 -9.05 10.55 15.73
C GLN A 139 -10.54 10.49 16.06
N ALA A 140 -11.35 9.81 15.24
CA ALA A 140 -12.78 9.62 15.48
C ALA A 140 -13.08 8.90 16.80
N PHE A 141 -12.18 8.02 17.25
CA PHE A 141 -12.28 7.29 18.52
C PHE A 141 -11.61 7.99 19.70
N SER A 142 -10.97 9.15 19.49
CA SER A 142 -10.18 9.85 20.50
C SER A 142 -9.19 8.92 21.22
N TRP A 143 -8.65 7.93 20.51
CA TRP A 143 -7.69 6.95 21.02
C TRP A 143 -8.17 6.10 22.22
N ARG A 144 -9.49 6.03 22.48
CA ARG A 144 -10.04 5.27 23.61
C ARG A 144 -10.31 3.82 23.24
N SER A 145 -10.04 2.89 24.16
CA SER A 145 -10.51 1.51 24.05
C SER A 145 -12.04 1.46 24.12
N LEU A 146 -12.66 0.76 23.19
CA LEU A 146 -14.11 0.60 23.11
C LEU A 146 -14.52 -0.84 23.36
N LYS A 147 -15.73 -1.05 23.88
CA LYS A 147 -16.35 -2.38 23.89
C LYS A 147 -16.59 -2.84 22.46
N LEU A 148 -16.48 -4.13 22.19
CA LEU A 148 -16.60 -4.69 20.83
C LEU A 148 -17.87 -4.22 20.10
N VAL A 149 -19.02 -4.22 20.77
CA VAL A 149 -20.30 -3.77 20.17
C VAL A 149 -20.24 -2.30 19.76
N GLU A 150 -19.69 -1.43 20.62
CA GLU A 150 -19.56 0.00 20.33
C GLU A 150 -18.56 0.24 19.19
N LEU A 151 -17.44 -0.50 19.18
CA LEU A 151 -16.47 -0.45 18.10
C LEU A 151 -17.12 -0.82 16.75
N VAL A 152 -17.87 -1.93 16.70
CA VAL A 152 -18.56 -2.39 15.49
C VAL A 152 -19.58 -1.33 15.01
N GLN A 153 -20.38 -0.78 15.91
CA GLN A 153 -21.38 0.24 15.56
C GLN A 153 -20.74 1.51 14.98
N LYS A 154 -19.64 1.97 15.59
CA LYS A 154 -18.95 3.15 15.09
C LYS A 154 -18.19 2.90 13.79
N LEU A 155 -17.51 1.76 13.64
CA LEU A 155 -16.90 1.38 12.36
C LEU A 155 -17.94 1.34 11.24
N HIS A 156 -19.11 0.74 11.50
CA HIS A 156 -20.22 0.73 10.57
C HIS A 156 -20.71 2.15 10.23
N SER A 157 -20.83 3.04 11.21
CA SER A 157 -21.21 4.44 10.99
C SER A 157 -20.20 5.20 10.12
N ILE A 158 -18.90 4.96 10.33
CA ILE A 158 -17.83 5.60 9.54
C ILE A 158 -17.90 5.14 8.09
N ILE A 159 -18.00 3.83 7.85
CA ILE A 159 -18.13 3.28 6.49
C ILE A 159 -19.39 3.81 5.80
N LYS A 160 -20.51 3.86 6.51
CA LYS A 160 -21.77 4.42 5.97
C LYS A 160 -21.62 5.90 5.58
N THR A 161 -20.88 6.67 6.38
CA THR A 161 -20.60 8.09 6.09
C THR A 161 -19.72 8.22 4.86
N GLN A 162 -18.65 7.43 4.75
CA GLN A 162 -17.77 7.41 3.58
C GLN A 162 -18.53 7.06 2.28
N HIS A 163 -19.41 6.05 2.32
CA HIS A 163 -20.27 5.73 1.16
C HIS A 163 -21.19 6.89 0.77
N LYS A 164 -21.77 7.56 1.77
CA LYS A 164 -22.62 8.73 1.53
C LYS A 164 -21.83 9.88 0.92
N GLU A 165 -20.64 10.17 1.41
CA GLU A 165 -19.76 11.23 0.87
C GLU A 165 -19.33 10.93 -0.57
N VAL A 166 -18.97 9.68 -0.88
CA VAL A 166 -18.66 9.25 -2.26
C VAL A 166 -19.88 9.41 -3.17
N GLN A 167 -21.06 8.99 -2.72
CA GLN A 167 -22.30 9.16 -3.48
C GLN A 167 -22.62 10.65 -3.72
N GLN A 168 -22.41 11.49 -2.71
CA GLN A 168 -22.56 12.93 -2.82
C GLN A 168 -21.58 13.52 -3.84
N ALA A 169 -20.30 13.14 -3.79
CA ALA A 169 -19.30 13.55 -4.76
C ALA A 169 -19.66 13.11 -6.20
N ILE A 170 -20.20 11.89 -6.35
CA ILE A 170 -20.76 11.34 -7.60
C ILE A 170 -22.07 12.03 -8.02
N CYS A 171 -22.73 12.80 -7.17
CA CYS A 171 -23.86 13.64 -7.56
C CYS A 171 -23.46 15.11 -7.72
N GLY A 172 -22.17 15.45 -7.59
CA GLY A 172 -21.70 16.83 -7.64
C GLY A 172 -22.18 17.68 -6.45
N VAL A 173 -22.48 17.05 -5.31
CA VAL A 173 -22.95 17.71 -4.08
C VAL A 173 -22.01 17.39 -2.91
N GLY A 174 -22.06 18.21 -1.86
CA GLY A 174 -21.19 18.06 -0.69
C GLY A 174 -19.81 18.69 -0.88
N GLU A 175 -18.91 18.44 0.07
CA GLU A 175 -17.57 19.07 0.11
C GLU A 175 -16.53 18.33 -0.74
N LEU A 176 -16.75 17.04 -1.01
CA LEU A 176 -15.83 16.23 -1.80
C LEU A 176 -16.17 16.31 -3.29
N VAL A 177 -15.13 16.36 -4.12
CA VAL A 177 -15.26 16.49 -5.58
C VAL A 177 -14.53 15.34 -6.26
N LEU A 178 -15.19 14.69 -7.24
CA LEU A 178 -14.53 13.71 -8.09
C LEU A 178 -13.42 14.36 -8.92
N LEU A 179 -12.24 13.72 -8.94
CA LEU A 179 -11.15 14.09 -9.85
C LEU A 179 -11.61 14.03 -11.31
N MET A 180 -11.16 14.99 -12.12
CA MET A 180 -11.62 15.17 -13.51
C MET A 180 -11.48 13.90 -14.37
N ASN A 181 -10.40 13.15 -14.19
CA ASN A 181 -10.14 11.89 -14.89
C ASN A 181 -11.11 10.76 -14.51
N ILE A 182 -11.72 10.80 -13.33
CA ILE A 182 -12.72 9.82 -12.87
C ILE A 182 -14.12 10.25 -13.31
N ARG A 183 -14.39 11.55 -13.44
CA ARG A 183 -15.69 12.05 -13.89
C ARG A 183 -16.09 11.49 -15.26
N GLY A 184 -15.14 11.34 -16.19
CA GLY A 184 -15.42 10.73 -17.50
C GLY A 184 -15.88 9.27 -17.44
N LEU A 185 -15.48 8.54 -16.40
CA LEU A 185 -15.89 7.14 -16.17
C LEU A 185 -17.27 7.04 -15.53
N VAL A 186 -17.59 7.97 -14.64
CA VAL A 186 -18.86 7.98 -13.88
C VAL A 186 -19.99 8.65 -14.68
N TYR A 187 -19.66 9.67 -15.48
CA TYR A 187 -20.60 10.40 -16.31
C TYR A 187 -20.27 10.34 -17.80
N PRO A 188 -20.22 9.15 -18.43
CA PRO A 188 -19.90 9.04 -19.85
C PRO A 188 -20.95 9.71 -20.76
N LYS A 189 -22.10 10.17 -20.22
CA LYS A 189 -23.22 10.77 -20.98
C LYS A 189 -23.72 12.13 -20.48
N MET A 190 -23.08 12.79 -19.52
CA MET A 190 -23.47 14.15 -19.11
C MET A 190 -22.73 15.27 -19.87
N CYS A 191 -22.32 15.01 -21.12
CA CYS A 191 -21.98 16.05 -22.08
C CYS A 191 -23.24 16.88 -22.38
N GLY A 192 -23.53 17.85 -21.52
CA GLY A 192 -24.71 18.71 -21.62
C GLY A 192 -25.02 19.52 -20.35
N ILE A 193 -24.36 19.26 -19.22
CA ILE A 193 -24.49 20.15 -18.05
C ILE A 193 -23.62 21.40 -18.31
N PRO A 194 -24.22 22.61 -18.36
CA PRO A 194 -23.45 23.84 -18.47
C PRO A 194 -22.50 23.94 -17.28
N THR A 195 -21.22 24.15 -17.54
CA THR A 195 -20.27 24.53 -16.51
C THR A 195 -20.80 25.79 -15.80
N LEU A 196 -20.76 25.78 -14.46
CA LEU A 196 -20.99 26.95 -13.62
C LEU A 196 -19.83 27.95 -13.78
N GLU A 197 -19.63 28.43 -15.00
CA GLU A 197 -18.77 29.54 -15.38
C GLU A 197 -19.65 30.45 -16.23
N ASN A 198 -20.54 31.20 -15.60
CA ASN A 198 -21.17 32.42 -16.13
C ASN A 198 -22.11 32.99 -15.07
N ASN A 199 -21.54 33.60 -14.03
CA ASN A 199 -22.24 34.56 -13.17
C ASN A 199 -21.23 35.50 -12.51
N LYS A 200 -20.32 36.01 -13.34
CA LYS A 200 -19.58 37.25 -13.04
C LYS A 200 -19.70 38.11 -14.29
N ASN A 201 -20.27 39.28 -14.10
CA ASN A 201 -20.54 40.33 -15.09
C ASN A 201 -21.91 40.19 -15.76
N ASP A 202 -22.92 40.78 -15.13
CA ASP A 202 -23.51 41.99 -15.72
C ASP A 202 -23.99 42.91 -14.58
N THR A 203 -23.70 44.19 -14.80
CA THR A 203 -24.00 45.40 -14.02
C THR A 203 -25.47 45.61 -13.68
#